data_AF-A0A816FDW3-F1
#
_entry.id   AF-A0A816FDW3-F1
#
_cell.length_a   1.000
_cell.length_b   1.000
_cell.length_c   1.000
_cell.angle_alpha   90.00
_cell.angle_beta   90.00
_cell.angle_gamma   90.00
#
_symmetry.space_group_name_H-M   'P 1'
#
loop_
_entity.id
_entity.type
_entity.pdbx_description
1 polymer ?
#
loop_
_entity_poly.entity_id
_entity_poly.type
_entity_poly.pdbx_seq_one_letter_code
_entity_poly.pdbx_strand_id
1 'polypeptide(L)'
;EQIFLNNDELRLRNREQLIEKLERVIQEKNASIVKLEEREQYLEDTLKKRNIEFQILEENLRQYEDKSGGHVGRIVPRTWQIADKMKAITGYLPDDTENSNDNNRVRRYIAKYTINPALTHGCAHVIGSVEQHKMADLVLWQPMFFGVKPETIIKGGQVSWSQAGIGVYADVRPEPICLRKKFGAVGRSPNANSVVFVSKACAELSASNSYGICKHVEAVHDIRMITRLHMIRNENTPKIDVDLSTGQITLEKDGEKIVHEPLPLAARLPLAQRYFIF
;
A
#
# COMPACT_ATOMS: atom_id res chain seq x y z
N GLU A 1 -52.49 31.08 -39.07
CA GLU A 1 -51.49 30.12 -39.59
C GLU A 1 -50.10 30.74 -39.77
N GLN A 2 -49.94 31.86 -40.48
CA GLN A 2 -48.62 32.51 -40.70
C GLN A 2 -47.83 32.92 -39.44
N ILE A 3 -48.51 33.32 -38.35
CA ILE A 3 -47.86 33.66 -37.07
C ILE A 3 -47.29 32.41 -36.37
N PHE A 4 -47.95 31.25 -36.53
CA PHE A 4 -47.47 29.98 -35.98
C PHE A 4 -46.23 29.49 -36.75
N LEU A 5 -46.24 29.58 -38.08
CA LEU A 5 -45.08 29.27 -38.92
C LEU A 5 -43.86 30.16 -38.60
N ASN A 6 -44.05 31.48 -38.47
CA ASN A 6 -42.94 32.38 -38.10
C ASN A 6 -42.38 32.10 -36.70
N ASN A 7 -43.23 31.73 -35.73
CA ASN A 7 -42.77 31.36 -34.39
C ASN A 7 -42.00 30.03 -34.39
N ASP A 8 -42.37 29.07 -35.24
CA ASP A 8 -41.63 27.81 -35.36
C ASP A 8 -40.30 27.98 -36.12
N GLU A 9 -40.22 28.83 -37.15
CA GLU A 9 -38.94 29.19 -37.77
C GLU A 9 -37.97 29.86 -36.77
N LEU A 10 -38.48 30.77 -35.93
CA LEU A 10 -37.68 31.41 -34.89
C LEU A 10 -37.19 30.38 -33.84
N ARG A 11 -38.04 29.43 -33.47
CA ARG A 11 -37.68 28.33 -32.55
C ARG A 11 -36.63 27.40 -33.15
N LEU A 12 -36.72 27.09 -34.44
CA LEU A 12 -35.75 26.27 -35.15
C LEU A 12 -34.38 26.98 -35.22
N ARG A 13 -34.35 28.27 -35.59
CA ARG A 13 -33.10 29.06 -35.59
C ARG A 13 -32.46 29.15 -34.21
N ASN A 14 -33.26 29.36 -33.17
CA ASN A 14 -32.74 29.39 -31.79
C ASN A 14 -32.19 28.03 -31.35
N ARG A 15 -32.79 26.91 -31.81
CA ARG A 15 -32.27 25.56 -31.56
C ARG A 15 -30.97 25.29 -32.33
N GLU A 16 -30.88 25.70 -33.58
CA GLU A 16 -29.66 25.57 -34.40
C GLU A 16 -28.48 26.33 -33.76
N GLN A 17 -28.71 27.57 -33.32
CA GLN A 17 -27.69 28.35 -32.60
C GLN A 17 -27.27 27.69 -31.27
N LEU A 18 -28.20 27.06 -30.56
CA LEU A 18 -27.90 26.35 -29.33
C LEU A 18 -27.07 25.08 -29.59
N ILE A 19 -27.39 24.34 -30.66
CA ILE A 19 -26.65 23.15 -31.09
C ILE A 19 -25.22 23.53 -31.45
N GLU A 20 -25.02 24.57 -32.27
CA GLU A 20 -23.67 25.01 -32.67
C GLU A 20 -22.83 25.45 -31.46
N LYS A 21 -23.46 26.13 -30.49
CA LYS A 21 -22.79 26.52 -29.24
C LYS A 21 -22.41 25.30 -28.38
N LEU A 22 -23.27 24.29 -28.30
CA LEU A 22 -22.99 23.04 -27.58
C LEU A 22 -21.86 22.25 -28.25
N GLU A 23 -21.83 22.20 -29.58
CA GLU A 23 -20.77 21.52 -30.34
C GLU A 23 -19.39 22.13 -30.09
N ARG A 24 -19.27 23.47 -30.06
CA ARG A 24 -18.01 24.15 -29.70
C ARG A 24 -17.56 23.82 -28.28
N VAL A 25 -18.48 23.83 -27.31
CA VAL A 25 -18.16 23.48 -25.92
C VAL A 25 -17.70 22.03 -25.79
N ILE A 26 -18.34 21.11 -26.53
CA ILE A 26 -17.92 19.70 -26.58
C ILE A 26 -16.52 19.59 -27.17
N GLN A 27 -16.22 20.30 -28.25
CA GLN A 27 -14.92 20.25 -28.92
C GLN A 27 -13.80 20.80 -28.02
N GLU A 28 -14.04 21.92 -27.33
CA GLU A 28 -13.09 22.50 -26.36
C GLU A 28 -12.85 21.58 -25.15
N LYS A 29 -13.92 20.97 -24.62
CA LYS A 29 -13.80 20.00 -23.53
C LYS A 29 -13.06 18.74 -23.97
N ASN A 30 -13.33 18.22 -25.16
CA ASN A 30 -12.62 17.05 -25.70
C ASN A 30 -11.13 17.35 -25.91
N ALA A 31 -10.78 18.53 -26.45
CA ALA A 31 -9.38 18.94 -26.59
C ALA A 31 -8.66 19.08 -25.23
N SER A 32 -9.39 19.54 -24.20
CA SER A 32 -8.86 19.63 -22.84
C SER A 32 -8.69 18.26 -22.19
N ILE A 33 -9.62 17.33 -22.42
CA ILE A 33 -9.54 15.94 -21.96
C ILE A 33 -8.34 15.24 -22.61
N VAL A 34 -8.15 15.36 -23.92
CA VAL A 34 -6.98 14.78 -24.61
C VAL A 34 -5.67 15.31 -24.03
N LYS A 35 -5.57 16.62 -23.77
CA LYS A 35 -4.37 17.19 -23.13
C LYS A 35 -4.18 16.69 -21.69
N LEU A 36 -5.26 16.45 -20.96
CA LEU A 36 -5.20 15.88 -19.62
C LEU A 36 -4.78 14.42 -19.66
N GLU A 37 -5.29 13.62 -20.60
CA GLU A 37 -4.90 12.23 -20.84
C GLU A 37 -3.43 12.13 -21.27
N GLU A 38 -2.97 12.97 -22.19
CA GLU A 38 -1.55 13.04 -22.59
C GLU A 38 -0.66 13.39 -21.39
N ARG A 39 -1.11 14.33 -20.54
CA ARG A 39 -0.39 14.70 -19.32
C ARG A 39 -0.42 13.60 -18.27
N GLU A 40 -1.53 12.90 -18.13
CA GLU A 40 -1.68 11.75 -17.24
C GLU A 40 -0.82 10.59 -17.72
N GLN A 41 -0.80 10.28 -19.01
CA GLN A 41 0.07 9.29 -19.65
C GLN A 41 1.55 9.65 -19.46
N TYR A 42 1.92 10.92 -19.67
CA TYR A 42 3.27 11.42 -19.40
C TYR A 42 3.63 11.29 -17.92
N LEU A 43 2.71 11.63 -17.01
CA LEU A 43 2.91 11.46 -15.57
C LEU A 43 3.00 10.00 -15.18
N GLU A 44 2.21 9.11 -15.76
CA GLU A 44 2.27 7.67 -15.57
C GLU A 44 3.58 7.08 -16.05
N ASP A 45 4.04 7.46 -17.24
CA ASP A 45 5.31 6.99 -17.79
C ASP A 45 6.48 7.54 -16.99
N THR A 46 6.35 8.77 -16.49
CA THR A 46 7.30 9.33 -15.52
C THR A 46 7.21 8.56 -14.19
N LEU A 47 6.03 8.18 -13.69
CA LEU A 47 5.82 7.37 -12.49
C LEU A 47 6.37 5.95 -12.61
N LYS A 48 6.17 5.29 -13.76
CA LYS A 48 6.76 3.99 -14.10
C LYS A 48 8.29 4.06 -14.14
N LYS A 49 8.85 5.21 -14.55
CA LYS A 49 10.28 5.54 -14.46
C LYS A 49 10.73 5.89 -13.03
N ARG A 50 9.87 6.48 -12.18
CA ARG A 50 10.11 6.95 -10.79
C ARG A 50 10.21 5.84 -9.72
N ASN A 51 10.78 4.68 -10.02
CA ASN A 51 10.88 3.60 -9.03
C ASN A 51 11.50 4.07 -7.68
N ILE A 52 10.65 4.17 -6.64
CA ILE A 52 10.67 3.31 -5.43
C ILE A 52 10.82 3.94 -4.03
N GLU A 53 11.32 5.17 -3.81
CA GLU A 53 11.26 5.72 -2.43
C GLU A 53 9.92 6.35 -2.06
N PHE A 54 9.23 6.99 -3.02
CA PHE A 54 7.89 7.57 -2.79
C PHE A 54 6.75 6.58 -2.91
N GLN A 55 6.90 5.55 -3.75
CA GLN A 55 5.85 4.58 -4.00
C GLN A 55 5.49 3.79 -2.73
N ILE A 56 6.45 3.53 -1.83
CA ILE A 56 6.12 2.90 -0.54
C ILE A 56 5.30 3.83 0.35
N LEU A 57 5.56 5.15 0.38
CA LEU A 57 4.78 6.03 1.24
C LEU A 57 3.42 6.38 0.66
N GLU A 58 3.35 6.66 -0.65
CA GLU A 58 2.06 6.90 -1.30
C GLU A 58 1.22 5.62 -1.41
N GLU A 59 1.79 4.45 -1.73
CA GLU A 59 1.02 3.20 -1.75
C GLU A 59 0.67 2.72 -0.34
N ASN A 60 1.50 2.97 0.68
CA ASN A 60 1.12 2.65 2.08
C ASN A 60 0.09 3.63 2.65
N LEU A 61 0.09 4.92 2.25
CA LEU A 61 -0.98 5.87 2.63
C LEU A 61 -2.24 5.76 1.77
N ARG A 62 -2.16 5.27 0.53
CA ARG A 62 -3.31 4.96 -0.34
C ARG A 62 -3.89 3.55 -0.10
N GLN A 63 -3.53 2.88 0.99
CA GLN A 63 -4.12 1.60 1.37
C GLN A 63 -5.56 1.79 1.82
N TYR A 64 -6.49 1.89 0.88
CA TYR A 64 -7.86 1.37 0.93
C TYR A 64 -8.60 1.88 -0.30
N GLU A 65 -8.57 1.13 -1.40
CA GLU A 65 -9.69 1.09 -2.35
C GLU A 65 -9.48 -0.05 -3.35
N ASP A 66 -10.32 -1.08 -3.23
CA ASP A 66 -10.37 -2.33 -4.05
C ASP A 66 -10.72 -2.06 -5.54
N LYS A 67 -10.76 -0.79 -5.96
CA LYS A 67 -11.03 -0.35 -7.34
C LYS A 67 -10.14 0.81 -7.83
N SER A 68 -9.12 1.24 -7.07
CA SER A 68 -8.24 2.36 -7.45
C SER A 68 -6.75 1.97 -7.48
N GLY A 69 -6.41 0.94 -8.28
CA GLY A 69 -5.02 0.66 -8.70
C GLY A 69 -4.10 -0.09 -7.72
N GLY A 70 -4.50 -0.30 -6.46
CA GLY A 70 -3.71 -1.04 -5.46
C GLY A 70 -4.00 -2.55 -5.42
N HIS A 71 -3.01 -3.39 -5.12
CA HIS A 71 -3.17 -4.85 -4.95
C HIS A 71 -2.90 -5.27 -3.50
N VAL A 72 -3.95 -5.60 -2.73
CA VAL A 72 -3.84 -5.93 -1.29
C VAL A 72 -2.84 -7.06 -0.99
N GLY A 73 -2.76 -8.07 -1.86
CA GLY A 73 -1.84 -9.21 -1.70
C GLY A 73 -0.38 -8.92 -2.04
N ARG A 74 -0.03 -7.69 -2.46
CA ARG A 74 1.30 -7.36 -2.98
C ARG A 74 2.16 -6.51 -2.05
N ILE A 75 1.64 -6.02 -0.92
CA ILE A 75 2.38 -5.12 0.00
C ILE A 75 3.71 -5.74 0.44
N VAL A 76 3.66 -6.96 0.99
CA VAL A 76 4.85 -7.67 1.47
C VAL A 76 5.83 -8.01 0.33
N PRO A 77 5.43 -8.70 -0.76
CA PRO A 77 6.39 -9.04 -1.82
C PRO A 77 6.94 -7.80 -2.53
N ARG A 78 6.15 -6.74 -2.73
CA ARG A 78 6.64 -5.48 -3.32
C ARG A 78 7.71 -4.83 -2.45
N THR A 79 7.51 -4.80 -1.13
CA THR A 79 8.50 -4.26 -0.20
C THR A 79 9.86 -4.97 -0.37
N TRP A 80 9.85 -6.30 -0.51
CA TRP A 80 11.08 -7.08 -0.67
C TRP A 80 11.67 -7.03 -2.09
N GLN A 81 10.84 -6.99 -3.13
CA GLN A 81 11.28 -6.75 -4.52
C GLN A 81 12.00 -5.40 -4.66
N ILE A 82 11.49 -4.39 -3.96
CA ILE A 82 12.11 -3.09 -3.85
C ILE A 82 13.48 -3.20 -3.16
N ALA A 83 13.54 -3.86 -2.00
CA ALA A 83 14.78 -3.97 -1.23
C ALA A 83 15.88 -4.67 -2.05
N ASP A 84 15.51 -5.71 -2.79
CA ASP A 84 16.35 -6.45 -3.72
C ASP A 84 16.83 -5.57 -4.88
N LYS A 85 15.90 -4.89 -5.56
CA LYS A 85 16.24 -3.98 -6.66
C LYS A 85 17.18 -2.87 -6.21
N MET A 86 16.92 -2.26 -5.06
CA MET A 86 17.81 -1.24 -4.51
C MET A 86 19.19 -1.82 -4.18
N LYS A 87 19.29 -3.11 -3.83
CA LYS A 87 20.59 -3.73 -3.53
C LYS A 87 21.40 -3.91 -4.80
N ALA A 88 20.73 -4.37 -5.86
CA ALA A 88 21.35 -4.53 -7.17
C ALA A 88 21.87 -3.20 -7.74
N ILE A 89 21.22 -2.07 -7.40
CA ILE A 89 21.58 -0.74 -7.93
C ILE A 89 22.62 -0.04 -7.07
N THR A 90 22.41 0.04 -5.75
CA THR A 90 23.25 0.85 -4.86
C THR A 90 24.28 0.04 -4.10
N GLY A 91 24.32 -1.28 -4.25
CA GLY A 91 25.15 -2.16 -3.43
C GLY A 91 24.69 -2.21 -1.97
N TYR A 92 25.60 -2.53 -1.05
CA TYR A 92 25.32 -2.56 0.39
C TYR A 92 25.03 -1.17 0.95
N LEU A 93 24.23 -1.11 2.03
CA LEU A 93 24.14 0.12 2.81
C LEU A 93 25.47 0.32 3.56
N PRO A 94 25.87 1.57 3.88
CA PRO A 94 27.11 1.83 4.62
C PRO A 94 27.25 0.96 5.87
N ASP A 95 26.21 0.88 6.70
CA ASP A 95 26.18 0.09 7.94
C ASP A 95 26.19 -1.44 7.75
N ASP A 96 26.01 -1.90 6.51
CA ASP A 96 25.95 -3.32 6.14
C ASP A 96 27.27 -3.81 5.48
N THR A 97 28.15 -2.88 5.08
CA THR A 97 29.40 -3.18 4.32
C THR A 97 30.36 -4.10 5.07
N GLU A 98 30.60 -3.84 6.36
CA GLU A 98 31.57 -4.60 7.16
C GLU A 98 31.10 -6.02 7.50
N ASN A 99 29.78 -6.22 7.62
CA ASN A 99 29.21 -7.44 8.17
C ASN A 99 28.81 -8.48 7.10
N SER A 100 29.04 -8.19 5.82
CA SER A 100 28.69 -9.06 4.68
C SER A 100 27.26 -9.59 4.73
N ASN A 101 26.30 -8.78 5.17
CA ASN A 101 24.88 -9.11 5.24
C ASN A 101 24.02 -7.88 4.94
N ASP A 102 22.69 -8.05 4.88
CA ASP A 102 21.74 -6.97 4.58
C ASP A 102 20.85 -6.64 5.79
N ASN A 103 21.31 -6.86 7.02
CA ASN A 103 20.46 -6.76 8.20
C ASN A 103 19.85 -5.36 8.38
N ASN A 104 20.62 -4.28 8.17
CA ASN A 104 20.07 -2.94 8.32
C ASN A 104 19.06 -2.61 7.22
N ARG A 105 19.33 -3.03 5.98
CA ARG A 105 18.34 -2.99 4.90
C ARG A 105 17.07 -3.76 5.26
N VAL A 106 17.19 -5.02 5.67
CA VAL A 106 16.06 -5.88 6.05
C VAL A 106 15.23 -5.23 7.15
N ARG A 107 15.87 -4.70 8.20
CA ARG A 107 15.19 -3.98 9.29
C ARG A 107 14.53 -2.68 8.82
N ARG A 108 15.17 -1.92 7.91
CA ARG A 108 14.58 -0.72 7.30
C ARG A 108 13.32 -1.04 6.50
N TYR A 109 13.33 -2.16 5.77
CA TYR A 109 12.22 -2.54 4.90
C TYR A 109 11.07 -3.21 5.63
N ILE A 110 11.33 -4.10 6.60
CA ILE A 110 10.25 -4.72 7.39
C ILE A 110 9.44 -3.68 8.18
N ALA A 111 10.12 -2.64 8.70
CA ALA A 111 9.48 -1.57 9.46
C ALA A 111 8.40 -0.82 8.65
N LYS A 112 8.50 -0.79 7.31
CA LYS A 112 7.60 -0.07 6.41
C LYS A 112 6.18 -0.64 6.38
N TYR A 113 6.00 -1.92 6.69
CA TYR A 113 4.68 -2.56 6.72
C TYR A 113 4.32 -3.17 8.09
N THR A 114 5.17 -2.97 9.11
CA THR A 114 4.91 -3.45 10.48
C THR A 114 4.77 -2.29 11.46
N ILE A 115 5.87 -1.77 11.99
CA ILE A 115 5.84 -0.81 13.10
C ILE A 115 5.49 0.62 12.66
N ASN A 116 5.94 1.07 11.48
CA ASN A 116 5.70 2.45 11.05
C ASN A 116 4.23 2.74 10.74
N PRO A 117 3.47 1.85 10.06
CA PRO A 117 2.02 2.00 9.96
C PRO A 117 1.34 1.97 11.33
N ALA A 118 1.76 1.08 12.23
CA ALA A 118 1.18 1.01 13.58
C ALA A 118 1.42 2.30 14.39
N LEU A 119 2.60 2.91 14.28
CA LEU A 119 2.89 4.21 14.86
C LEU A 119 1.98 5.28 14.27
N THR A 120 1.96 5.38 12.94
CA THR A 120 1.18 6.40 12.19
C THR A 120 -0.30 6.41 12.57
N HIS A 121 -0.87 5.22 12.81
CA HIS A 121 -2.28 5.06 13.18
C HIS A 121 -2.53 4.96 14.69
N GLY A 122 -1.51 5.08 15.53
CA GLY A 122 -1.67 5.09 16.99
C GLY A 122 -1.99 3.73 17.59
N CYS A 123 -1.59 2.66 16.90
CA CYS A 123 -1.84 1.26 17.27
C CYS A 123 -0.57 0.53 17.75
N ALA A 124 0.58 1.20 17.75
CA ALA A 124 1.89 0.60 18.02
C ALA A 124 2.05 -0.01 19.43
N HIS A 125 1.19 0.38 20.38
CA HIS A 125 1.14 -0.18 21.72
C HIS A 125 0.55 -1.61 21.74
N VAL A 126 -0.27 -1.98 20.74
CA VAL A 126 -0.85 -3.34 20.63
C VAL A 126 -0.15 -4.18 19.58
N ILE A 127 0.19 -3.61 18.42
CA ILE A 127 0.66 -4.36 17.24
C ILE A 127 1.89 -3.71 16.59
N GLY A 128 2.42 -4.37 15.56
CA GLY A 128 3.43 -3.81 14.65
C GLY A 128 4.86 -4.32 14.87
N SER A 129 5.12 -5.11 15.92
CA SER A 129 6.44 -5.71 16.16
C SER A 129 6.36 -6.91 17.10
N VAL A 130 7.44 -7.71 17.11
CA VAL A 130 7.60 -8.84 18.04
C VAL A 130 8.28 -8.32 19.31
N GLU A 131 7.47 -7.78 20.21
CA GLU A 131 7.89 -7.22 21.49
C GLU A 131 7.01 -7.78 22.61
N GLN A 132 7.54 -7.80 23.84
CA GLN A 132 6.75 -8.21 25.00
C GLN A 132 5.53 -7.29 25.16
N HIS A 133 4.45 -7.85 25.71
CA HIS A 133 3.18 -7.15 25.97
C HIS A 133 2.38 -6.69 24.73
N LYS A 134 2.90 -6.90 23.51
CA LYS A 134 2.12 -6.75 22.29
C LYS A 134 1.28 -7.99 22.00
N MET A 135 0.22 -7.82 21.22
CA MET A 135 -0.61 -8.92 20.76
C MET A 135 0.22 -9.91 19.93
N ALA A 136 0.03 -11.21 20.20
CA ALA A 136 0.75 -12.28 19.51
C ALA A 136 0.22 -12.51 18.08
N ASP A 137 0.39 -11.50 17.24
CA ASP A 137 0.13 -11.51 15.81
C ASP A 137 1.43 -11.80 15.07
N LEU A 138 1.63 -13.08 14.74
CA LEU A 138 2.89 -13.58 14.22
C LEU A 138 2.67 -14.29 12.88
N VAL A 139 3.66 -14.19 12.00
CA VAL A 139 3.65 -14.91 10.72
C VAL A 139 4.90 -15.77 10.64
N LEU A 140 4.69 -17.07 10.47
CA LEU A 140 5.77 -18.03 10.28
C LEU A 140 6.02 -18.24 8.80
N TRP A 141 7.30 -18.23 8.44
CA TRP A 141 7.77 -18.35 7.06
C TRP A 141 8.76 -19.51 6.96
N GLN A 142 8.64 -20.29 5.89
CA GLN A 142 9.78 -21.07 5.42
C GLN A 142 10.71 -20.09 4.67
N PRO A 143 12.04 -20.14 4.89
CA PRO A 143 12.97 -19.17 4.29
C PRO A 143 12.83 -19.04 2.76
N MET A 144 12.63 -20.16 2.05
CA MET A 144 12.46 -20.17 0.59
C MET A 144 11.18 -19.50 0.08
N PHE A 145 10.18 -19.28 0.95
CA PHE A 145 8.92 -18.60 0.65
C PHE A 145 8.75 -17.27 1.38
N PHE A 146 9.82 -16.77 2.03
CA PHE A 146 9.78 -15.51 2.77
C PHE A 146 9.32 -14.35 1.88
N GLY A 147 8.36 -13.59 2.37
CA GLY A 147 7.83 -12.41 1.68
C GLY A 147 6.81 -12.70 0.58
N VAL A 148 6.50 -13.96 0.27
CA VAL A 148 5.55 -14.32 -0.79
C VAL A 148 4.39 -15.20 -0.34
N LYS A 149 4.66 -16.35 0.30
CA LYS A 149 3.63 -17.29 0.79
C LYS A 149 3.96 -17.73 2.21
N PRO A 150 3.22 -17.27 3.24
CA PRO A 150 3.48 -17.67 4.61
C PRO A 150 3.08 -19.13 4.84
N GLU A 151 3.71 -19.75 5.84
CA GLU A 151 3.38 -21.10 6.27
C GLU A 151 2.20 -21.09 7.24
N THR A 152 2.24 -20.21 8.24
CA THR A 152 1.24 -20.11 9.31
C THR A 152 1.06 -18.66 9.74
N ILE A 153 -0.19 -18.26 9.97
CA ILE A 153 -0.59 -16.94 10.47
C ILE A 153 -1.24 -17.14 11.84
N ILE A 154 -0.62 -16.57 12.86
CA ILE A 154 -1.07 -16.57 14.25
C ILE A 154 -1.70 -15.21 14.52
N LYS A 155 -2.92 -15.21 15.06
CA LYS A 155 -3.66 -14.01 15.44
C LYS A 155 -4.01 -14.13 16.92
N GLY A 156 -3.57 -13.18 17.75
CA GLY A 156 -3.81 -13.17 19.19
C GLY A 156 -3.42 -14.48 19.88
N GLY A 157 -2.32 -15.11 19.46
CA GLY A 157 -1.84 -16.38 20.00
C GLY A 157 -2.50 -17.65 19.45
N GLN A 158 -3.47 -17.54 18.54
CA GLN A 158 -4.12 -18.69 17.92
C GLN A 158 -3.83 -18.78 16.42
N VAL A 159 -3.61 -20.00 15.91
CA VAL A 159 -3.44 -20.21 14.47
C VAL A 159 -4.76 -19.90 13.74
N SER A 160 -4.73 -18.85 12.92
CA SER A 160 -5.88 -18.36 12.15
C SER A 160 -5.89 -18.93 10.73
N TRP A 161 -4.72 -19.05 10.10
CA TRP A 161 -4.54 -19.63 8.78
C TRP A 161 -3.24 -20.42 8.72
N SER A 162 -3.20 -21.49 7.94
CA SER A 162 -1.94 -22.18 7.63
C SER A 162 -2.02 -22.92 6.29
N GLN A 163 -0.86 -23.21 5.71
CA GLN A 163 -0.75 -24.13 4.58
C GLN A 163 -1.23 -25.51 5.01
N ALA A 164 -2.18 -26.08 4.26
CA ALA A 164 -2.72 -27.39 4.56
C ALA A 164 -3.21 -28.10 3.29
N GLY A 165 -2.88 -29.39 3.23
CA GLY A 165 -3.35 -30.33 2.23
C GLY A 165 -4.80 -30.77 2.42
N ILE A 166 -5.28 -31.63 1.52
CA ILE A 166 -6.60 -32.28 1.65
C ILE A 166 -6.40 -33.64 2.32
N GLY A 167 -6.64 -33.74 3.64
CA GLY A 167 -6.56 -35.04 4.32
C GLY A 167 -6.62 -34.97 5.84
N VAL A 168 -6.84 -36.13 6.45
CA VAL A 168 -6.92 -36.34 7.92
C VAL A 168 -5.63 -36.88 8.51
N TYR A 169 -4.64 -37.22 7.67
CA TYR A 169 -3.40 -37.87 8.09
C TYR A 169 -2.40 -36.83 8.58
N ALA A 170 -1.92 -36.99 9.80
CA ALA A 170 -1.05 -36.02 10.49
C ALA A 170 0.38 -35.96 9.94
N ASP A 171 0.85 -37.02 9.28
CA ASP A 171 2.26 -37.20 8.90
C ASP A 171 2.56 -36.75 7.45
N VAL A 172 1.56 -36.80 6.57
CA VAL A 172 1.70 -36.41 5.16
C VAL A 172 0.84 -35.19 4.89
N ARG A 173 1.37 -34.20 4.16
CA ARG A 173 0.61 -33.06 3.63
C ARG A 173 0.21 -33.35 2.19
N PRO A 174 -0.91 -34.06 1.94
CA PRO A 174 -1.33 -34.41 0.58
C PRO A 174 -1.70 -33.16 -0.21
N GLU A 175 -1.29 -33.11 -1.47
CA GLU A 175 -1.72 -32.06 -2.40
C GLU A 175 -3.24 -32.10 -2.63
N PRO A 176 -3.90 -30.96 -2.94
CA PRO A 176 -3.34 -29.61 -3.07
C PRO A 176 -3.15 -28.90 -1.72
N ILE A 177 -1.93 -28.41 -1.50
CA ILE A 177 -1.58 -27.53 -0.38
C ILE A 177 -1.99 -26.10 -0.72
N CYS A 178 -2.88 -25.53 0.09
CA CYS A 178 -3.22 -24.12 0.01
C CYS A 178 -3.39 -23.52 1.41
N LEU A 179 -3.42 -22.19 1.47
CA LEU A 179 -3.66 -21.47 2.71
C LEU A 179 -5.13 -21.64 3.11
N ARG A 180 -5.38 -22.27 4.26
CA ARG A 180 -6.73 -22.58 4.75
C ARG A 180 -6.99 -21.98 6.12
N LYS A 181 -8.25 -21.60 6.37
CA LYS A 181 -8.71 -21.15 7.69
C LYS A 181 -8.51 -22.25 8.72
N LYS A 182 -8.09 -21.86 9.91
CA LYS A 182 -7.92 -22.70 11.10
C LYS A 182 -8.81 -22.18 12.24
N PHE A 183 -8.73 -22.81 13.41
CA PHE A 183 -9.61 -22.52 14.54
C PHE A 183 -9.61 -21.05 14.99
N GLY A 184 -8.50 -20.34 14.85
CA GLY A 184 -8.41 -18.91 15.17
C GLY A 184 -9.25 -18.00 14.26
N ALA A 185 -9.69 -18.48 13.08
CA ALA A 185 -10.44 -17.68 12.11
C ALA A 185 -11.94 -18.02 12.03
N VAL A 186 -12.46 -18.93 12.86
CA VAL A 186 -13.84 -19.44 12.77
C VAL A 186 -14.61 -19.26 14.08
N GLY A 187 -15.94 -19.24 13.98
CA GLY A 187 -16.83 -19.12 15.14
C GLY A 187 -16.59 -17.82 15.93
N ARG A 188 -16.45 -17.94 17.25
CA ARG A 188 -16.21 -16.81 18.15
C ARG A 188 -14.73 -16.55 18.43
N SER A 189 -13.80 -17.36 17.89
CA SER A 189 -12.36 -17.15 18.09
C SER A 189 -11.89 -15.74 17.66
N PRO A 190 -12.37 -15.17 16.52
CA PRO A 190 -12.02 -13.81 16.14
C PRO A 190 -12.42 -12.74 17.15
N ASN A 191 -13.38 -13.01 18.04
CA ASN A 191 -13.77 -12.08 19.10
C ASN A 191 -12.69 -11.99 20.19
N ALA A 192 -12.12 -13.14 20.58
CA ALA A 192 -11.14 -13.22 21.64
C ALA A 192 -9.71 -12.88 21.20
N ASN A 193 -9.37 -13.12 19.91
CA ASN A 193 -7.99 -13.02 19.43
C ASN A 193 -7.70 -11.77 18.58
N SER A 194 -8.67 -10.88 18.43
CA SER A 194 -8.56 -9.65 17.63
C SER A 194 -9.03 -8.43 18.39
N VAL A 195 -8.56 -7.27 17.91
CA VAL A 195 -8.88 -5.95 18.46
C VAL A 195 -9.63 -5.12 17.43
N VAL A 196 -10.50 -4.23 17.91
CA VAL A 196 -11.10 -3.14 17.14
C VAL A 196 -10.52 -1.84 17.66
N PHE A 197 -9.77 -1.14 16.82
CA PHE A 197 -9.24 0.19 17.15
C PHE A 197 -10.32 1.25 16.93
N VAL A 198 -10.52 2.11 17.92
CA VAL A 198 -11.49 3.20 17.91
C VAL A 198 -10.85 4.51 18.38
N SER A 199 -11.56 5.63 18.20
CA SER A 199 -11.14 6.89 18.82
C SER A 199 -11.28 6.82 20.34
N LYS A 200 -10.47 7.61 21.06
CA LYS A 200 -10.56 7.75 22.52
C LYS A 200 -11.98 8.09 23.00
N ALA A 201 -12.65 9.02 22.31
CA ALA A 201 -14.03 9.40 22.64
C ALA A 201 -15.02 8.22 22.52
N CYS A 202 -14.85 7.34 21.52
CA CYS A 202 -15.70 6.16 21.36
C CYS A 202 -15.51 5.16 22.50
N ALA A 203 -14.27 4.93 22.91
CA ALA A 203 -13.94 4.04 24.02
C ALA A 203 -14.50 4.55 25.36
N GLU A 204 -14.37 5.85 25.66
CA GLU A 204 -14.86 6.46 26.90
C GLU A 204 -16.37 6.46 27.01
N LEU A 205 -17.08 6.71 25.90
CA LEU A 205 -18.54 6.68 25.86
C LEU A 205 -19.12 5.27 25.90
N SER A 206 -18.28 4.23 25.90
CA SER A 206 -18.69 2.83 25.74
C SER A 206 -19.63 2.62 24.53
N ALA A 207 -19.52 3.47 23.51
CA ALA A 207 -20.43 3.49 22.37
C ALA A 207 -20.38 2.17 21.59
N SER A 208 -19.22 1.51 21.62
CA SER A 208 -19.00 0.17 21.08
C SER A 208 -19.94 -0.90 21.64
N ASN A 209 -20.41 -0.75 22.89
CA ASN A 209 -21.33 -1.70 23.52
C ASN A 209 -22.70 -1.69 22.83
N SER A 210 -23.12 -0.54 22.30
CA SER A 210 -24.40 -0.43 21.58
C SER A 210 -24.37 -1.11 20.20
N TYR A 211 -23.18 -1.35 19.66
CA TYR A 211 -23.00 -1.97 18.34
C TYR A 211 -22.91 -3.50 18.37
N GLY A 212 -22.99 -4.12 19.56
CA GLY A 212 -22.85 -5.58 19.70
C GLY A 212 -21.45 -6.08 19.33
N ILE A 213 -20.41 -5.24 19.46
CA ILE A 213 -19.03 -5.62 19.19
C ILE A 213 -18.55 -6.55 20.31
N CYS A 214 -18.23 -7.79 19.95
CA CYS A 214 -17.71 -8.79 20.88
C CYS A 214 -16.18 -8.83 20.95
N LYS A 215 -15.48 -8.07 20.09
CA LYS A 215 -14.02 -7.97 20.09
C LYS A 215 -13.53 -7.03 21.18
N HIS A 216 -12.29 -7.21 21.63
CA HIS A 216 -11.63 -6.22 22.49
C HIS A 216 -11.55 -4.88 21.75
N VAL A 217 -11.90 -3.80 22.43
CA VAL A 217 -11.91 -2.44 21.87
C VAL A 217 -10.74 -1.68 22.45
N GLU A 218 -9.90 -1.10 21.60
CA GLU A 218 -8.72 -0.37 22.00
C GLU A 218 -8.75 1.05 21.42
N ALA A 219 -8.43 2.05 22.25
CA ALA A 219 -8.35 3.43 21.81
C ALA A 219 -7.01 3.72 21.13
N VAL A 220 -7.03 4.31 19.93
CA VAL A 220 -5.81 4.85 19.31
C VAL A 220 -5.35 6.10 20.07
N HIS A 221 -4.03 6.29 20.15
CA HIS A 221 -3.43 7.46 20.80
C HIS A 221 -2.13 7.91 20.11
N ASP A 222 -1.62 9.09 20.51
CA ASP A 222 -0.34 9.67 20.08
C ASP A 222 -0.13 9.91 18.57
N ILE A 223 -1.21 10.07 17.79
CA ILE A 223 -1.12 10.27 16.33
C ILE A 223 -0.89 11.71 15.86
N ARG A 224 -1.05 12.70 16.75
CA ARG A 224 -1.00 14.13 16.35
C ARG A 224 0.40 14.74 16.40
N MET A 225 1.31 14.13 17.15
CA MET A 225 2.69 14.61 17.35
C MET A 225 3.71 13.82 16.51
N ILE A 226 3.27 12.80 15.79
CA ILE A 226 4.15 11.97 14.96
C ILE A 226 4.65 12.79 13.78
N THR A 227 5.97 12.78 13.63
CA THR A 227 6.70 13.37 12.51
C THR A 227 7.53 12.31 11.83
N ARG A 228 8.18 12.66 10.71
CA ARG A 228 9.07 11.74 9.99
C ARG A 228 10.17 11.17 10.89
N LEU A 229 10.64 11.94 11.87
CA LEU A 229 11.69 11.52 12.81
C LEU A 229 11.29 10.34 13.70
N HIS A 230 10.00 10.08 13.85
CA HIS A 230 9.50 8.94 14.62
C HIS A 230 9.42 7.65 13.80
N MET A 231 9.63 7.71 12.48
CA MET A 231 9.58 6.53 11.61
C MET A 231 10.85 5.70 11.78
N ILE A 232 10.71 4.51 12.37
CA ILE A 232 11.81 3.61 12.67
C ILE A 232 12.57 3.26 11.38
N ARG A 233 13.87 3.59 11.36
CA ARG A 233 14.83 3.35 10.25
C ARG A 233 14.42 4.00 8.92
N ASN A 234 13.52 4.97 8.97
CA ASN A 234 12.93 5.64 7.82
C ASN A 234 12.75 7.15 8.06
N GLU A 235 13.57 7.72 8.94
CA GLU A 235 13.51 9.09 9.45
C GLU A 235 14.08 10.16 8.50
N ASN A 236 14.75 9.74 7.43
CA ASN A 236 15.40 10.65 6.48
C ASN A 236 14.42 11.65 5.86
N THR A 237 14.82 12.92 5.87
CA THR A 237 14.09 14.09 5.33
C THR A 237 15.02 14.93 4.43
N PRO A 238 15.57 14.37 3.33
CA PRO A 238 16.38 15.16 2.41
C PRO A 238 15.53 16.27 1.78
N LYS A 239 16.18 17.36 1.35
CA LYS A 239 15.56 18.31 0.44
C LYS A 239 15.47 17.66 -0.94
N ILE A 240 14.28 17.67 -1.52
CA ILE A 240 13.98 16.97 -2.77
C ILE A 240 13.66 18.01 -3.82
N ASP A 241 14.37 17.96 -4.93
CA ASP A 241 14.12 18.77 -6.12
C ASP A 241 13.92 17.86 -7.33
N VAL A 242 12.94 18.19 -8.17
CA VAL A 242 12.53 17.36 -9.30
C VAL A 242 12.47 18.22 -10.55
N ASP A 243 13.32 17.90 -11.52
CA ASP A 243 13.23 18.49 -12.85
C ASP A 243 12.06 17.83 -13.61
N LEU A 244 11.02 18.61 -13.86
CA LEU A 244 9.80 18.14 -14.53
C LEU A 244 10.01 17.82 -16.02
N SER A 245 11.07 18.32 -16.65
CA SER A 245 11.35 18.10 -18.07
C SER A 245 12.13 16.80 -18.31
N THR A 246 13.11 16.51 -17.44
CA THR A 246 13.98 15.33 -17.54
C THR A 246 13.55 14.19 -16.62
N GLY A 247 12.77 14.49 -15.57
CA GLY A 247 12.42 13.55 -14.51
C GLY A 247 13.56 13.27 -13.53
N GLN A 248 14.67 14.02 -13.60
CA GLN A 248 15.80 13.88 -12.71
C GLN A 248 15.42 14.27 -11.28
N ILE A 249 15.80 13.45 -10.30
CA ILE A 249 15.56 13.71 -8.88
C ILE A 249 16.88 14.06 -8.24
N THR A 250 16.92 15.22 -7.62
CA THR A 250 18.02 15.65 -6.78
C THR A 250 17.61 15.51 -5.32
N LEU A 251 18.41 14.78 -4.56
CA LEU A 251 18.32 14.68 -3.12
C LEU A 251 19.50 15.44 -2.50
N GLU A 252 19.22 16.38 -1.62
CA GLU A 252 20.23 17.12 -0.89
C GLU A 252 20.07 16.88 0.61
N LYS A 253 21.14 16.44 1.27
CA LYS A 253 21.17 16.23 2.73
C LYS A 253 22.59 16.47 3.25
N ASP A 254 22.72 17.21 4.36
CA ASP A 254 23.99 17.47 5.03
C ASP A 254 25.10 18.03 4.11
N GLY A 255 24.71 18.79 3.08
CA GLY A 255 25.61 19.37 2.08
C GLY A 255 25.98 18.41 0.93
N GLU A 256 25.58 17.14 1.01
CA GLU A 256 25.75 16.16 -0.08
C GLU A 256 24.56 16.21 -1.03
N LYS A 257 24.86 16.36 -2.33
CA LYS A 257 23.87 16.37 -3.42
C LYS A 257 24.00 15.07 -4.20
N ILE A 258 22.95 14.24 -4.14
CA ILE A 258 22.84 13.00 -4.89
C ILE A 258 21.84 13.23 -6.02
N VAL A 259 22.29 13.01 -7.24
CA VAL A 259 21.45 13.10 -8.43
C VAL A 259 21.10 11.68 -8.87
N HIS A 260 19.82 11.37 -8.87
CA HIS A 260 19.30 10.10 -9.35
C HIS A 260 18.72 10.29 -10.75
N GLU A 261 19.26 9.53 -11.69
CA GLU A 261 18.58 9.26 -12.94
C GLU A 261 17.45 8.25 -12.73
N PRO A 262 16.43 8.23 -13.61
CA PRO A 262 15.36 7.25 -13.55
C PRO A 262 15.92 5.82 -13.51
N LEU A 263 15.48 5.02 -12.54
CA LEU A 263 15.99 3.67 -12.38
C LEU A 263 15.61 2.81 -13.60
N PRO A 264 16.53 1.96 -14.10
CA PRO A 264 16.23 1.08 -15.22
C PRO A 264 15.05 0.16 -14.91
N LEU A 265 14.25 -0.14 -15.93
CA LEU A 265 13.18 -1.13 -15.85
C LEU A 265 13.78 -2.49 -15.49
N ALA A 266 13.20 -3.15 -14.48
CA ALA A 266 13.63 -4.48 -14.11
C ALA A 266 12.95 -5.50 -15.03
N ALA A 267 13.72 -6.19 -15.87
CA ALA A 267 13.20 -7.23 -16.76
C ALA A 267 12.67 -8.45 -15.98
N ARG A 268 13.16 -8.66 -14.75
CA ARG A 268 12.76 -9.75 -13.85
C ARG A 268 12.71 -9.25 -12.41
N LEU A 269 11.82 -9.83 -11.62
CA LEU A 269 11.70 -9.55 -10.18
C LEU A 269 11.72 -10.88 -9.39
N PRO A 270 12.29 -10.88 -8.18
CA PRO A 270 12.12 -12.00 -7.26
C PRO A 270 10.66 -12.07 -6.78
N LEU A 271 10.28 -13.16 -6.09
CA LEU A 271 8.96 -13.32 -5.47
C LEU A 271 7.78 -13.15 -6.46
N ALA A 272 8.00 -13.51 -7.73
CA ALA A 272 7.02 -13.38 -8.82
C ALA A 272 6.81 -14.74 -9.52
N GLN A 273 7.15 -14.86 -10.81
CA GLN A 273 6.87 -16.03 -11.68
C GLN A 273 7.24 -17.40 -11.10
N ARG A 274 8.25 -17.47 -10.22
CA ARG A 274 8.66 -18.73 -9.55
C ARG A 274 7.59 -19.28 -8.59
N TYR A 275 6.76 -18.43 -8.00
CA TYR A 275 5.90 -18.78 -6.87
C TYR A 275 4.41 -18.79 -7.20
N PHE A 276 4.02 -18.21 -8.33
CA PHE A 276 2.62 -18.07 -8.72
C PHE A 276 2.35 -18.76 -10.05
N ILE A 277 1.21 -19.45 -10.13
CA ILE A 277 0.74 -20.08 -11.37
C ILE A 277 0.23 -19.00 -12.36
N PHE A 278 -0.23 -17.86 -11.83
CA PHE A 278 -0.76 -16.70 -12.57
C PHE A 278 -0.18 -15.38 -12.01
#